data_AF-A0A355BLE9-F1
#
_entry.id   AF-A0A355BLE9-F1
#
_cell.length_a   1.000
_cell.length_b   1.000
_cell.length_c   1.000
_cell.angle_alpha   90.00
_cell.angle_beta   90.00
_cell.angle_gamma   90.00
#
_symmetry.space_group_name_H-M   'P 1'
#
loop_
_entity.id
_entity.type
_entity.pdbx_description
1 polymer ?
#
loop_
_entity_poly.entity_id
_entity_poly.type
_entity_poly.pdbx_seq_one_letter_code
_entity_poly.pdbx_strand_id
1 'polypeptide(L)' 'FIVVEDYPSLDGQYAAFGKLISGHEVADRIVALARDENERPLEPPQMQSVVVDVFDVTYPAPKTIAR' A
#
# COMPACT_ATOMS: atom_id res chain seq x y z
N PHE A 1 -4.99 1.85 -0.11
CA PHE A 1 -4.83 1.22 1.21
C PHE A 1 -4.51 -0.26 1.00
N ILE A 2 -4.04 -0.95 2.04
CA ILE A 2 -3.88 -2.40 2.06
C ILE A 2 -4.85 -2.91 3.12
N VAL A 3 -5.68 -3.89 2.77
CA VAL A 3 -6.59 -4.57 3.70
C VAL A 3 -5.82 -5.72 4.33
N VAL A 4 -5.66 -5.69 5.66
CA VAL A 4 -4.84 -6.67 6.40
C VAL A 4 -5.66 -7.82 6.99
N GLU A 5 -6.98 -7.64 7.12
CA GLU A 5 -7.94 -8.64 7.60
C GLU A 5 -9.23 -8.53 6.81
N ASP A 6 -10.08 -9.56 6.85
CA ASP A 6 -11.35 -9.59 6.10
C ASP A 6 -12.21 -8.37 6.43
N TYR A 7 -12.58 -7.61 5.40
CA TYR A 7 -13.35 -6.38 5.56
C TYR A 7 -14.45 -6.26 4.48
N PRO A 8 -15.53 -7.07 4.59
CA PRO A 8 -16.56 -7.21 3.55
C PRO A 8 -17.31 -5.92 3.24
N SER A 9 -17.31 -4.96 4.16
CA SER A 9 -18.01 -3.69 3.96
C SER A 9 -17.38 -2.82 2.86
N LEU A 10 -16.14 -3.07 2.42
CA LEU A 10 -15.52 -2.36 1.28
C LEU A 10 -15.88 -2.97 -0.08
N ASP A 11 -16.53 -4.15 -0.09
CA ASP A 11 -16.88 -4.84 -1.32
C ASP A 11 -17.81 -3.98 -2.19
N GLY A 12 -17.46 -3.83 -3.46
CA GLY A 12 -18.18 -2.96 -4.41
C GLY A 12 -18.02 -1.46 -4.18
N GLN A 13 -17.41 -1.02 -3.07
CA GLN A 13 -17.13 0.40 -2.80
C GLN A 13 -15.77 0.85 -3.31
N TYR A 14 -14.79 -0.07 -3.39
CA TYR A 14 -13.42 0.25 -3.82
C TYR A 14 -12.90 -0.77 -4.84
N ALA A 15 -12.09 -0.28 -5.79
CA ALA A 15 -11.45 -1.12 -6.79
C ALA A 15 -10.17 -1.76 -6.21
N ALA A 16 -10.16 -3.09 -6.10
CA ALA A 16 -8.95 -3.84 -5.80
C ALA A 16 -8.09 -3.98 -7.06
N PHE A 17 -6.89 -3.37 -7.07
CA PHE A 17 -5.96 -3.39 -8.20
C PHE A 17 -4.76 -4.33 -8.00
N GLY A 18 -4.62 -4.90 -6.81
CA GLY A 18 -3.50 -5.77 -6.47
C GLY A 18 -3.69 -6.48 -5.13
N LYS A 19 -2.83 -7.46 -4.85
CA LYS A 19 -2.81 -8.25 -3.62
C LYS A 19 -1.38 -8.39 -3.12
N LEU A 20 -1.20 -8.35 -1.80
CA LEU A 20 0.07 -8.67 -1.18
C LEU A 20 0.36 -10.18 -1.34
N ILE A 21 1.49 -10.51 -1.97
CA ILE A 21 1.91 -11.90 -2.20
C ILE A 21 3.01 -12.37 -1.23
N SER A 22 3.67 -11.44 -0.54
CA SER A 22 4.73 -11.71 0.43
C SER A 22 4.86 -10.53 1.41
N GLY A 23 5.50 -10.73 2.57
CA GLY A 23 5.70 -9.68 3.57
C GLY A 23 4.46 -9.35 4.42
N HIS A 24 3.58 -10.33 4.66
CA HIS A 24 2.38 -10.15 5.49
C HIS A 24 2.76 -9.72 6.92
N GLU A 25 3.82 -10.30 7.46
CA GLU A 25 4.38 -9.94 8.77
C GLU A 25 4.85 -8.47 8.84
N VAL A 26 5.24 -7.88 7.70
CA VAL A 26 5.60 -6.46 7.64
C VAL A 26 4.35 -5.60 7.69
N ALA A 27 3.27 -6.01 7.00
CA ALA A 27 1.98 -5.33 7.09
C ALA A 27 1.43 -5.35 8.52
N ASP A 28 1.51 -6.50 9.20
CA ASP A 28 1.10 -6.64 10.60
C ASP A 28 1.92 -5.74 11.53
N ARG A 29 3.25 -5.67 11.31
CA ARG A 29 4.13 -4.76 12.06
C ARG A 29 3.80 -3.29 11.84
N ILE A 30 3.41 -2.89 10.62
CA ILE A 30 2.98 -1.52 10.32
C ILE A 30 1.68 -1.20 11.06
N VAL A 31 0.74 -2.14 11.10
CA VAL A 31 -0.50 -2.00 11.87
C VAL A 31 -0.19 -1.92 13.37
N ALA A 32 0.79 -2.65 13.88
CA ALA A 32 1.15 -2.62 15.30
C ALA A 32 1.92 -1.35 15.77
N LEU A 33 2.23 -0.39 14.89
CA LEU A 33 2.94 0.84 15.28
C LEU A 33 2.17 1.64 16.33
N ALA A 34 2.89 2.29 17.24
CA ALA A 34 2.31 3.21 18.21
C ALA A 34 1.66 4.39 17.49
N ARG A 35 0.43 4.77 17.92
CA ARG A 35 -0.40 5.78 17.25
C ARG A 35 -0.89 6.83 18.25
N ASP A 36 -1.26 7.99 17.72
CA ASP A 36 -2.01 8.99 18.47
C ASP A 36 -3.52 8.66 18.52
N GLU A 37 -4.30 9.56 19.13
CA GLU A 37 -5.77 9.42 19.27
C GLU A 37 -6.52 9.44 17.92
N ASN A 38 -5.88 9.89 16.85
CA ASN A 38 -6.43 9.92 15.50
C ASN A 38 -5.95 8.73 14.65
N GLU A 39 -5.41 7.69 15.29
CA GLU A 39 -4.83 6.51 14.65
C GLU A 39 -3.64 6.80 13.72
N ARG A 40 -3.03 7.98 13.84
CA ARG A 40 -1.83 8.31 13.07
C ARG A 40 -0.61 7.71 13.77
N PRO A 41 0.26 6.95 13.08
CA PRO A 41 1.50 6.47 13.67
C PRO A 41 2.37 7.64 14.16
N LEU A 42 2.91 7.52 15.37
CA LEU A 42 3.80 8.53 15.96
C LEU A 42 5.06 8.73 15.11
N GLU A 43 5.56 7.61 14.55
CA GLU A 43 6.63 7.58 13.55
C GLU A 43 6.09 6.96 12.26
N PRO A 44 5.60 7.79 11.30
CA PRO A 44 4.98 7.28 10.09
C PRO A 44 5.97 6.50 9.21
N PRO A 45 5.63 5.26 8.79
CA PRO A 45 6.46 4.51 7.87
C PRO A 45 6.46 5.20 6.49
N GLN A 46 7.62 5.23 5.84
CA GLN A 46 7.80 5.85 4.53
C GLN A 46 8.31 4.83 3.52
N MET A 47 7.79 4.93 2.30
CA MET A 47 8.27 4.16 1.16
C MET A 47 9.56 4.77 0.65
N GLN A 48 10.67 4.03 0.75
CA GLN A 48 12.00 4.52 0.37
C GLN A 48 12.31 4.28 -1.11
N SER A 49 11.89 3.13 -1.65
CA SER A 49 12.12 2.74 -3.05
C SER A 49 11.00 1.85 -3.55
N VAL A 50 10.74 1.90 -4.86
CA VAL A 50 9.80 1.01 -5.55
C VAL A 50 10.50 0.43 -6.76
N VAL A 51 10.39 -0.89 -6.91
CA VAL A 51 10.82 -1.62 -8.09
C VAL A 51 9.58 -2.24 -8.73
N VAL A 52 9.44 -2.05 -10.03
CA VAL A 52 8.33 -2.59 -10.81
C VAL A 52 8.89 -3.66 -11.74
N ASP A 53 8.42 -4.89 -11.57
CA ASP A 53 8.60 -5.92 -12.59
C ASP A 53 7.59 -5.66 -13.71
N VAL A 54 8.12 -5.41 -14.92
CA VAL A 54 7.31 -5.06 -16.09
C VAL A 54 6.89 -6.27 -16.92
N PHE A 55 7.28 -7.50 -16.53
CA PHE A 55 6.85 -8.74 -17.19
C PHE A 55 7.00 -8.73 -18.72
N ASP A 56 8.17 -8.30 -19.21
CA ASP A 56 8.49 -8.13 -20.64
C ASP A 56 7.60 -7.13 -21.41
N VAL A 57 6.80 -6.32 -20.70
CA VAL A 57 5.98 -5.25 -21.28
C VAL A 57 6.77 -3.93 -21.31
N THR A 58 6.77 -3.26 -22.45
CA THR A 58 7.38 -1.92 -22.57
C THR A 58 6.34 -0.85 -22.23
N TYR A 59 6.61 -0.06 -21.19
CA TYR A 59 5.78 1.09 -20.82
C TYR A 59 6.43 2.40 -21.29
N PRO A 60 5.64 3.38 -21.76
CA PRO A 60 6.17 4.71 -22.05
C PRO A 60 6.66 5.38 -20.76
N ALA A 61 7.61 6.31 -20.89
CA ALA A 61 8.04 7.13 -19.77
C ALA A 61 6.84 7.83 -19.11
N PRO A 62 6.80 7.91 -17.77
CA PRO A 62 5.69 8.55 -17.07
C PRO A 62 5.61 10.03 -17.44
N LYS A 63 4.38 10.53 -17.62
CA LYS A 63 4.15 11.97 -17.81
C LYS A 63 4.16 12.65 -16.44
N THR A 64 5.22 13.38 -16.14
CA THR A 64 5.26 14.23 -14.94
C THR A 64 4.40 15.47 -15.18
N ILE A 65 3.31 15.60 -14.42
CA ILE A 65 2.53 16.82 -14.37
C ILE A 65 3.22 17.72 -13.33
N ALA A 66 3.70 18.89 -13.75
CA ALA A 66 4.23 19.87 -12.80
C ALA A 66 3.12 20.25 -11.80
N ARG A 67 3.47 20.22 -10.51
CA ARG A 67 2.55 20.42 -9.40
C ARG A 67 2.30 21.90 -9.15
#